data_AF-A0A7J7JIV5-F1
#
_entry.id   AF-A0A7J7JIV5-F1
#
_cell.length_a   1.000
_cell.length_b   1.000
_cell.length_c   1.000
_cell.angle_alpha   90.00
_cell.angle_beta   90.00
_cell.angle_gamma   90.00
#
_symmetry.space_group_name_H-M   'P 1'
#
loop_
_entity.id
_entity.type
_entity.pdbx_description
1 polymer ?
#
loop_
_entity_poly.entity_id
_entity_poly.type
_entity_poly.pdbx_seq_one_letter_code
_entity_poly.pdbx_strand_id
1 'polypeptide(L)'
;MAPNLAMDRKSTNGAEEEEDETETSFSTPLVANETHDNAVDIKPESSCRIGIQVFFPFIVAGFGTVGAGMVLDIVQHWPVFTEVSEIFILVPALLGLKGNLEMTLASRLSTQANLGILKTRKQMMRMISGNLVLVQAQALVVGFLAAIFAMVMGWIPQGKWNVQHGLLLCASSMLTASLASLVLGVLMICVVLCSKKLGINPDNVATPVAASLGDLTTLALLAALSKLVFMVVEAKHYWLAPLLMATLILLIPVFIYLAYKNEYVSEVVYTGWTPIIAAMAISCVGGLVLDMTVSDKKYHGMAVFQPVINGVGGNLVAVQASRLSTGLHSRASIGSLPADTPHICFNPLTFFCRKNMTSKTARVLLAMVIPGHLIFIYSIKFMKAGHTSITMNFVAIYCAAALLQVMVLLFICNFLVHWMWKMGDDPDNFAIPYLTALGDLLGTSLLALVFYTLYSIGDKDFDVGD
;
A
#
# COMPACT_ATOMS: atom_id res chain seq x y z
N MET A 1 54.41 59.65 -36.28
CA MET A 1 55.20 58.56 -35.66
C MET A 1 54.61 58.33 -34.28
N ALA A 2 53.79 57.29 -34.11
CA ALA A 2 53.28 56.89 -32.80
C ALA A 2 54.44 56.26 -31.98
N PRO A 3 54.33 56.16 -30.63
CA PRO A 3 53.55 55.05 -30.06
C PRO A 3 52.77 55.35 -28.76
N ASN A 4 51.88 54.41 -28.45
CA ASN A 4 51.00 54.26 -27.29
C ASN A 4 51.73 54.06 -25.95
N LEU A 5 51.10 54.49 -24.85
CA LEU A 5 51.02 53.75 -23.57
C LEU A 5 49.91 54.32 -22.66
N ALA A 6 49.36 53.44 -21.84
CA ALA A 6 48.05 53.50 -21.20
C ALA A 6 48.02 54.17 -19.81
N MET A 7 46.78 54.35 -19.32
CA MET A 7 46.29 54.03 -17.96
C MET A 7 45.70 55.17 -17.10
N ASP A 8 44.50 54.87 -16.60
CA ASP A 8 43.79 55.30 -15.39
C ASP A 8 43.24 56.73 -15.19
N ARG A 9 41.91 56.83 -15.15
CA ARG A 9 41.15 57.90 -14.50
C ARG A 9 40.33 57.34 -13.35
N LYS A 10 40.71 57.75 -12.13
CA LYS A 10 39.92 57.67 -10.90
C LYS A 10 38.64 58.51 -11.02
N SER A 11 37.52 57.96 -10.54
CA SER A 11 36.29 58.73 -10.25
C SER A 11 35.95 58.60 -8.76
N THR A 12 35.60 59.75 -8.21
CA THR A 12 35.27 60.15 -6.84
C THR A 12 33.95 59.58 -6.31
N ASN A 13 33.92 59.32 -5.00
CA ASN A 13 32.71 59.13 -4.18
C ASN A 13 32.10 60.49 -3.78
N GLY A 14 30.77 60.53 -3.66
CA GLY A 14 29.96 61.61 -3.09
C GLY A 14 28.48 61.22 -3.11
N ALA A 15 27.74 61.50 -2.03
CA ALA A 15 26.54 60.83 -1.54
C ALA A 15 25.20 61.54 -1.86
N GLU A 16 24.10 60.93 -1.38
CA GLU A 16 22.71 61.43 -1.18
C GLU A 16 21.84 61.55 -2.44
N GLU A 17 20.53 61.26 -2.46
CA GLU A 17 19.51 60.54 -1.67
C GLU A 17 18.22 60.69 -2.53
N GLU A 18 17.32 59.70 -2.57
CA GLU A 18 15.84 59.79 -2.74
C GLU A 18 15.21 58.58 -3.46
N GLU A 19 13.97 58.34 -3.05
CA GLU A 19 13.19 57.12 -2.92
C GLU A 19 12.63 56.55 -4.24
N ASP A 20 12.44 55.22 -4.31
CA ASP A 20 11.18 54.65 -4.81
C ASP A 20 10.97 53.16 -4.47
N GLU A 21 9.70 52.81 -4.34
CA GLU A 21 9.09 51.55 -3.90
C GLU A 21 9.64 50.26 -4.57
N THR A 22 9.76 49.14 -3.84
CA THR A 22 9.73 47.79 -4.45
C THR A 22 9.39 46.67 -3.45
N GLU A 23 8.20 46.11 -3.66
CA GLU A 23 7.78 44.71 -3.58
C GLU A 23 8.49 43.71 -2.66
N THR A 24 7.65 43.07 -1.83
CA THR A 24 7.85 41.80 -1.12
C THR A 24 8.67 40.77 -1.89
N SER A 25 9.89 40.49 -1.41
CA SER A 25 10.74 39.41 -1.92
C SER A 25 10.13 38.04 -1.60
N PHE A 26 9.51 37.43 -2.59
CA PHE A 26 9.16 36.02 -2.62
C PHE A 26 10.46 35.21 -2.57
N SER A 27 10.69 34.46 -1.49
CA SER A 27 11.85 33.58 -1.33
C SER A 27 11.78 32.43 -2.34
N THR A 28 12.52 32.58 -3.43
CA THR A 28 12.79 31.59 -4.47
C THR A 28 13.53 30.38 -3.88
N PRO A 29 13.15 29.11 -4.18
CA PRO A 29 13.93 27.96 -3.74
C PRO A 29 15.29 27.92 -4.43
N LEU A 30 16.35 27.70 -3.66
CA LEU A 30 17.75 27.53 -4.06
C LEU A 30 18.02 26.22 -4.84
N VAL A 31 17.26 25.94 -5.90
CA VAL A 31 17.49 24.76 -6.78
C VAL A 31 17.47 25.12 -8.27
N ALA A 32 17.53 26.41 -8.64
CA ALA A 32 17.33 26.82 -10.03
C ALA A 32 18.61 26.96 -10.88
N ASN A 33 19.83 26.75 -10.36
CA ASN A 33 21.05 27.08 -11.13
C ASN A 33 22.24 26.12 -10.90
N GLU A 34 22.01 24.81 -10.90
CA GLU A 34 23.09 23.84 -11.15
C GLU A 34 22.72 22.97 -12.37
N THR A 35 23.25 23.41 -13.53
CA THR A 35 23.65 22.62 -14.70
C THR A 35 22.91 21.29 -14.96
N HIS A 36 22.09 21.32 -16.01
CA HIS A 36 21.76 20.16 -16.85
C HIS A 36 23.03 19.41 -17.28
N ASP A 37 23.48 18.39 -16.53
CA ASP A 37 24.42 17.38 -17.05
C ASP A 37 24.60 16.10 -16.19
N ASN A 38 23.68 15.79 -15.27
CA ASN A 38 23.69 14.51 -14.55
C ASN A 38 22.39 13.74 -14.79
N ALA A 39 22.07 13.43 -16.05
CA ALA A 39 21.17 12.32 -16.32
C ALA A 39 21.90 11.05 -15.88
N VAL A 40 21.52 10.49 -14.74
CA VAL A 40 22.00 9.19 -14.29
C VAL A 40 21.62 8.17 -15.37
N ASP A 41 22.60 7.69 -16.14
CA ASP A 41 22.42 6.69 -17.18
C ASP A 41 22.01 5.36 -16.53
N ILE A 42 20.70 5.14 -16.37
CA ILE A 42 20.17 3.88 -15.87
C ILE A 42 20.37 2.83 -16.97
N LYS A 43 21.49 2.09 -16.85
CA LYS A 43 21.79 0.96 -17.74
C LYS A 43 20.58 0.04 -17.88
N PRO A 44 20.21 -0.35 -19.12
CA PRO A 44 19.03 -1.16 -19.33
C PRO A 44 19.17 -2.53 -18.66
N GLU A 45 18.35 -2.81 -17.65
CA GLU A 45 18.37 -4.08 -16.94
C GLU A 45 17.85 -5.23 -17.83
N SER A 46 18.50 -6.40 -17.74
CA SER A 46 18.05 -7.62 -18.42
C SER A 46 16.78 -8.18 -17.77
N SER A 47 15.89 -8.80 -18.57
CA SER A 47 14.66 -9.43 -18.05
C SER A 47 14.96 -10.48 -16.98
N CYS A 48 16.05 -11.23 -17.17
CA CYS A 48 16.49 -12.26 -16.23
C CYS A 48 16.91 -11.65 -14.87
N ARG A 49 17.61 -10.51 -14.92
CA ARG A 49 18.05 -9.82 -13.69
C ARG A 49 16.88 -9.25 -12.90
N ILE A 50 15.95 -8.60 -13.58
CA ILE A 50 14.68 -8.13 -12.98
C ILE A 50 13.92 -9.33 -12.39
N GLY A 51 13.86 -10.43 -13.14
CA GLY A 51 13.22 -11.66 -12.73
C GLY A 51 13.76 -12.18 -11.40
N ILE A 52 15.07 -12.38 -11.32
CA ILE A 52 15.73 -12.91 -10.12
C ILE A 52 15.59 -11.95 -8.93
N GLN A 53 15.71 -10.64 -9.16
CA GLN A 53 15.61 -9.63 -8.09
C GLN A 53 14.21 -9.60 -7.45
N VAL A 54 13.15 -9.77 -8.25
CA VAL A 54 11.77 -9.72 -7.76
C VAL A 54 11.29 -11.08 -7.25
N PHE A 55 11.77 -12.20 -7.81
CA PHE A 55 11.26 -13.53 -7.52
C PHE A 55 11.37 -13.94 -6.05
N PHE A 56 12.53 -13.75 -5.41
CA PHE A 56 12.70 -14.13 -4.01
C PHE A 56 11.83 -13.29 -3.06
N PRO A 57 11.86 -11.94 -3.14
CA PRO A 57 10.89 -11.08 -2.45
C PRO A 57 9.44 -11.52 -2.61
N PHE A 58 9.07 -11.84 -3.85
CA PHE A 58 7.72 -12.22 -4.22
C PHE A 58 7.26 -13.52 -3.55
N ILE A 59 8.12 -14.55 -3.52
CA ILE A 59 7.80 -15.82 -2.85
C ILE A 59 7.65 -15.62 -1.33
N VAL A 60 8.55 -14.85 -0.70
CA VAL A 60 8.48 -14.56 0.74
C VAL A 60 7.20 -13.79 1.07
N ALA A 61 6.88 -12.76 0.30
CA ALA A 61 5.63 -12.01 0.42
C ALA A 61 4.41 -12.92 0.27
N GLY A 62 4.40 -13.78 -0.75
CA GLY A 62 3.32 -14.71 -1.02
C GLY A 62 3.07 -15.71 0.11
N PHE A 63 4.12 -16.28 0.73
CA PHE A 63 3.93 -17.13 1.92
C PHE A 63 3.31 -16.39 3.10
N GLY A 64 3.62 -15.10 3.28
CA GLY A 64 2.96 -14.27 4.28
C GLY A 64 1.47 -14.09 3.99
N THR A 65 1.09 -13.87 2.73
CA THR A 65 -0.32 -13.78 2.31
C THR A 65 -1.05 -15.11 2.44
N VAL A 66 -0.38 -16.25 2.18
CA VAL A 66 -0.93 -17.59 2.47
C VAL A 66 -1.13 -17.75 3.98
N GLY A 67 -0.18 -17.30 4.80
CA GLY A 67 -0.32 -17.20 6.25
C GLY A 67 -1.57 -16.45 6.68
N ALA A 68 -1.78 -15.25 6.12
CA ALA A 68 -2.98 -14.45 6.37
C ALA A 68 -4.25 -15.20 5.92
N GLY A 69 -4.24 -15.81 4.74
CA GLY A 69 -5.34 -16.66 4.25
C GLY A 69 -5.73 -17.75 5.22
N MET A 70 -4.75 -18.47 5.78
CA MET A 70 -5.01 -19.51 6.78
C MET A 70 -5.57 -18.96 8.08
N VAL A 71 -5.08 -17.80 8.54
CA VAL A 71 -5.70 -17.12 9.69
C VAL A 71 -7.15 -16.78 9.37
N LEU A 72 -7.45 -16.24 8.18
CA LEU A 72 -8.81 -15.90 7.78
C LEU A 72 -9.71 -17.14 7.76
N ASP A 73 -9.22 -18.26 7.23
CA ASP A 73 -9.93 -19.53 7.16
C ASP A 73 -10.29 -20.11 8.53
N ILE A 74 -9.43 -19.89 9.53
CA ILE A 74 -9.69 -20.31 10.91
C ILE A 74 -10.69 -19.37 11.58
N VAL A 75 -10.50 -18.06 11.44
CA VAL A 75 -11.25 -17.05 12.21
C VAL A 75 -12.62 -16.76 11.60
N GLN A 76 -12.86 -17.05 10.32
CA GLN A 76 -14.17 -16.89 9.67
C GLN A 76 -15.28 -17.67 10.39
N HIS A 77 -14.93 -18.76 11.08
CA HIS A 77 -15.85 -19.60 11.85
C HIS A 77 -16.04 -19.15 13.30
N TRP A 78 -15.35 -18.10 13.76
CA TRP A 78 -15.48 -17.62 15.14
C TRP A 78 -16.80 -16.85 15.33
N PRO A 79 -17.44 -16.90 16.51
CA PRO A 79 -18.71 -16.23 16.78
C PRO A 79 -18.71 -14.74 16.40
N VAL A 80 -17.60 -14.04 16.68
CA VAL A 80 -17.46 -12.62 16.35
C VAL A 80 -17.50 -12.34 14.85
N PHE A 81 -16.96 -13.22 14.00
CA PHE A 81 -17.01 -13.06 12.54
C PHE A 81 -18.37 -13.47 11.96
N THR A 82 -19.06 -14.43 12.58
CA THR A 82 -20.38 -14.86 12.14
C THR A 82 -21.51 -13.93 12.59
N GLU A 83 -21.38 -13.29 13.76
CA GLU A 83 -22.40 -12.37 14.29
C GLU A 83 -22.15 -10.91 13.89
N VAL A 84 -20.90 -10.55 13.60
CA VAL A 84 -20.49 -9.22 13.11
C VAL A 84 -19.81 -9.40 11.75
N SER A 85 -20.60 -9.70 10.72
CA SER A 85 -20.08 -10.02 9.38
C SER A 85 -19.40 -8.81 8.72
N GLU A 86 -19.67 -7.58 9.19
CA GLU A 86 -18.99 -6.36 8.77
C GLU A 86 -17.47 -6.41 9.01
N ILE A 87 -16.97 -7.33 9.84
CA ILE A 87 -15.54 -7.59 9.98
C ILE A 87 -14.93 -8.09 8.65
N PHE A 88 -15.64 -8.89 7.85
CA PHE A 88 -15.17 -9.30 6.52
C PHE A 88 -15.04 -8.11 5.56
N ILE A 89 -15.93 -7.13 5.68
CA ILE A 89 -15.85 -5.87 4.92
C ILE A 89 -14.58 -5.09 5.29
N LEU A 90 -14.21 -5.15 6.58
CA LEU A 90 -13.05 -4.45 7.13
C LEU A 90 -11.71 -5.14 6.79
N VAL A 91 -11.68 -6.46 6.54
CA VAL A 91 -10.45 -7.22 6.30
C VAL A 91 -9.63 -6.62 5.15
N PRO A 92 -10.13 -6.49 3.91
CA PRO A 92 -9.32 -5.93 2.82
C PRO A 92 -8.92 -4.47 3.08
N ALA A 93 -9.77 -3.68 3.72
CA ALA A 93 -9.49 -2.28 4.03
C ALA A 93 -8.29 -2.11 4.98
N LEU A 94 -8.21 -2.93 6.04
CA LEU A 94 -7.09 -2.89 6.98
C LEU A 94 -5.81 -3.50 6.40
N LEU A 95 -5.93 -4.55 5.57
CA LEU A 95 -4.78 -5.12 4.86
C LEU A 95 -4.18 -4.12 3.86
N GLY A 96 -5.03 -3.44 3.09
CA GLY A 96 -4.64 -2.38 2.16
C GLY A 96 -4.01 -1.17 2.86
N LEU A 97 -4.46 -0.84 4.07
CA LEU A 97 -3.91 0.27 4.86
C LEU A 97 -2.42 0.11 5.15
N LYS A 98 -1.97 -1.12 5.42
CA LYS A 98 -0.56 -1.44 5.65
C LYS A 98 0.29 -1.16 4.41
N GLY A 99 -0.20 -1.55 3.22
CA GLY A 99 0.44 -1.24 1.94
C GLY A 99 0.69 0.26 1.74
N ASN A 100 -0.11 1.11 2.37
CA ASN A 100 -0.06 2.56 2.19
C ASN A 100 0.75 3.26 3.29
N LEU A 101 0.68 2.79 4.53
CA LEU A 101 1.38 3.44 5.65
C LEU A 101 2.82 2.94 5.80
N GLU A 102 3.02 1.62 5.72
CA GLU A 102 4.31 1.00 6.01
C GLU A 102 5.25 1.06 4.83
N MET A 103 4.72 0.91 3.62
CA MET A 103 5.52 1.04 2.41
C MET A 103 6.04 2.47 2.26
N THR A 104 5.20 3.47 2.55
CA THR A 104 5.60 4.88 2.55
C THR A 104 6.61 5.18 3.66
N LEU A 105 6.43 4.63 4.86
CA LEU A 105 7.43 4.71 5.94
C LEU A 105 8.77 4.10 5.49
N ALA A 106 8.75 2.88 4.95
CA ALA A 106 9.95 2.16 4.53
C ALA A 106 10.68 2.89 3.41
N SER A 107 9.95 3.36 2.39
CA SER A 107 10.48 4.14 1.28
C SER A 107 11.14 5.44 1.77
N ARG A 108 10.49 6.19 2.66
CA ARG A 108 11.07 7.43 3.23
C ARG A 108 12.33 7.14 4.02
N LEU A 109 12.31 6.14 4.90
CA LEU A 109 13.46 5.75 5.70
C LEU A 109 14.61 5.25 4.83
N SER A 110 14.31 4.49 3.77
CA SER A 110 15.30 3.96 2.83
C SER A 110 15.95 5.07 2.00
N THR A 111 15.14 5.96 1.41
CA THR A 111 15.64 7.13 0.66
C THR A 111 16.57 7.97 1.51
N GLN A 112 16.18 8.27 2.76
CA GLN A 112 17.01 9.04 3.68
C GLN A 112 18.26 8.28 4.15
N ALA A 113 18.19 6.94 4.25
CA ALA A 113 19.34 6.09 4.53
C ALA A 113 20.34 6.09 3.37
N ASN A 114 19.85 6.01 2.13
CA ASN A 114 20.65 5.97 0.90
C ASN A 114 21.28 7.33 0.58
N LEU A 115 20.57 8.44 0.82
CA LEU A 115 21.10 9.81 0.71
C LEU A 115 22.14 10.15 1.79
N GLY A 116 22.38 9.24 2.74
CA GLY A 116 23.36 9.43 3.80
C GLY A 116 22.99 10.55 4.79
N ILE A 117 21.71 10.97 4.83
CA ILE A 117 21.19 12.03 5.72
C ILE A 117 21.09 11.51 7.17
N LEU A 118 21.03 10.19 7.35
CA LEU A 118 21.08 9.51 8.66
C LEU A 118 22.51 9.49 9.26
N LYS A 119 23.18 10.65 9.38
CA LYS A 119 24.55 10.76 9.94
C LYS A 119 24.56 10.76 11.47
N THR A 120 23.56 11.36 12.11
CA THR A 120 23.50 11.47 13.58
C THR A 120 22.32 10.70 14.16
N ARG A 121 22.57 9.97 15.27
CA ARG A 121 21.54 9.22 16.00
C ARG A 121 20.32 10.08 16.37
N LYS A 122 20.53 11.36 16.70
CA LYS A 122 19.45 12.31 17.04
C LYS A 122 18.51 12.60 15.87
N GLN A 123 19.05 12.84 14.66
CA GLN A 123 18.24 13.07 13.45
C GLN A 123 17.45 11.82 13.08
N MET A 124 18.11 10.66 13.13
CA MET A 124 17.46 9.37 12.88
C MET A 124 16.30 9.11 13.84
N MET A 125 16.47 9.32 15.15
CA MET A 125 15.39 9.12 16.12
C MET A 125 14.26 10.13 15.95
N ARG A 126 14.54 11.39 15.56
CA ARG A 126 13.49 12.39 15.25
C ARG A 126 12.68 11.99 14.02
N MET A 127 13.33 11.51 12.97
CA MET A 127 12.68 11.05 11.74
C MET A 127 11.82 9.80 12.01
N ILE A 128 12.37 8.81 12.73
CA ILE A 128 11.66 7.61 13.14
C ILE A 128 10.44 7.96 13.99
N SER A 129 10.63 8.76 15.03
CA SER A 129 9.55 9.16 15.93
C SER A 129 8.47 9.97 15.19
N GLY A 130 8.86 10.86 14.27
CA GLY A 130 7.93 11.65 13.48
C GLY A 130 7.04 10.79 12.59
N ASN A 131 7.66 9.87 11.82
CA ASN A 131 6.89 9.00 10.95
C ASN A 131 6.04 7.99 11.75
N LEU A 132 6.53 7.46 12.87
CA LEU A 132 5.72 6.57 13.70
C LEU A 132 4.49 7.28 14.27
N VAL A 133 4.65 8.52 14.75
CA VAL A 133 3.54 9.35 15.23
C VAL A 133 2.55 9.67 14.10
N LEU A 134 3.03 10.03 12.91
CA LEU A 134 2.18 10.26 11.75
C LEU A 134 1.38 9.01 11.39
N VAL A 135 2.04 7.85 11.30
CA VAL A 135 1.42 6.57 10.98
C VAL A 135 0.36 6.21 12.03
N GLN A 136 0.61 6.47 13.31
CA GLN A 136 -0.41 6.27 14.36
C GLN A 136 -1.63 7.18 14.17
N ALA A 137 -1.44 8.46 13.84
CA ALA A 137 -2.56 9.35 13.56
C ALA A 137 -3.39 8.84 12.37
N GLN A 138 -2.72 8.47 11.28
CA GLN A 138 -3.38 7.96 10.07
C GLN A 138 -4.09 6.64 10.33
N ALA A 139 -3.46 5.71 11.07
CA ALA A 139 -4.05 4.42 11.40
C ALA A 139 -5.34 4.55 12.23
N LEU A 140 -5.36 5.45 13.23
CA LEU A 140 -6.55 5.68 14.04
C LEU A 140 -7.70 6.30 13.24
N VAL A 141 -7.42 7.33 12.45
CA VAL A 141 -8.43 7.99 11.62
C VAL A 141 -8.97 7.02 10.58
N VAL A 142 -8.09 6.32 9.85
CA VAL A 142 -8.50 5.43 8.76
C VAL A 142 -9.18 4.18 9.32
N GLY A 143 -8.72 3.63 10.44
CA GLY A 143 -9.42 2.53 11.12
C GLY A 143 -10.84 2.91 11.57
N PHE A 144 -11.02 4.12 12.10
CA PHE A 144 -12.35 4.63 12.44
C PHE A 144 -13.26 4.80 11.22
N LEU A 145 -12.75 5.46 10.17
CA LEU A 145 -13.49 5.66 8.93
C LEU A 145 -13.81 4.33 8.22
N ALA A 146 -12.89 3.37 8.24
CA ALA A 146 -13.10 2.04 7.67
C ALA A 146 -14.23 1.29 8.40
N ALA A 147 -14.29 1.37 9.72
CA ALA A 147 -15.40 0.78 10.48
C ALA A 147 -16.74 1.46 10.16
N ILE A 148 -16.78 2.80 10.06
CA ILE A 148 -17.99 3.51 9.64
C ILE A 148 -18.42 3.08 8.24
N PHE A 149 -17.49 3.03 7.30
CA PHE A 149 -17.78 2.63 5.93
C PHE A 149 -18.26 1.19 5.86
N ALA A 150 -17.63 0.28 6.60
CA ALA A 150 -18.05 -1.12 6.71
C ALA A 150 -19.47 -1.25 7.28
N MET A 151 -19.82 -0.50 8.32
CA MET A 151 -21.19 -0.47 8.86
C MET A 151 -22.20 0.02 7.82
N VAL A 152 -21.89 1.11 7.11
CA VAL A 152 -22.78 1.66 6.08
C VAL A 152 -22.97 0.63 4.95
N MET A 153 -21.88 0.00 4.50
CA MET A 153 -21.91 -0.99 3.42
C MET A 153 -22.61 -2.29 3.82
N GLY A 154 -22.45 -2.77 5.06
CA GLY A 154 -23.16 -3.93 5.59
C GLY A 154 -24.65 -3.67 5.84
N TRP A 155 -25.01 -2.42 6.19
CA TRP A 155 -26.40 -2.03 6.39
C TRP A 155 -27.20 -1.98 5.08
N ILE A 156 -26.59 -1.58 3.95
CA ILE A 156 -27.30 -1.43 2.66
C ILE A 156 -28.01 -2.72 2.22
N PRO A 157 -27.38 -3.92 2.26
CA PRO A 157 -28.05 -5.17 1.90
C PRO A 157 -28.99 -5.72 2.98
N GLN A 158 -28.63 -5.63 4.27
CA GLN A 158 -29.32 -6.35 5.35
C GLN A 158 -30.38 -5.52 6.09
N GLY A 159 -30.28 -4.20 6.07
CA GLY A 159 -31.22 -3.27 6.72
C GLY A 159 -31.26 -3.30 8.25
N LYS A 160 -30.40 -4.10 8.91
CA LYS A 160 -30.34 -4.22 10.37
C LYS A 160 -29.23 -3.34 10.95
N TRP A 161 -29.57 -2.47 11.89
CA TRP A 161 -28.60 -1.62 12.57
C TRP A 161 -28.45 -2.05 14.02
N ASN A 162 -27.29 -2.60 14.38
CA ASN A 162 -26.94 -2.90 15.77
C ASN A 162 -25.85 -1.95 16.26
N VAL A 163 -26.23 -1.00 17.11
CA VAL A 163 -25.31 0.00 17.68
C VAL A 163 -24.16 -0.66 18.47
N GLN A 164 -24.41 -1.79 19.15
CA GLN A 164 -23.38 -2.49 19.91
C GLN A 164 -22.33 -3.11 19.00
N HIS A 165 -22.75 -3.73 17.89
CA HIS A 165 -21.84 -4.27 16.88
C HIS A 165 -21.04 -3.15 16.22
N GLY A 166 -21.68 -2.01 15.95
CA GLY A 166 -21.00 -0.85 15.39
C GLY A 166 -19.92 -0.26 16.31
N LEU A 167 -20.21 -0.12 17.59
CA LEU A 167 -19.24 0.36 18.59
C LEU A 167 -18.08 -0.62 18.78
N LEU A 168 -18.37 -1.92 18.76
CA LEU A 168 -17.35 -2.98 18.78
C LEU A 168 -16.46 -2.88 17.54
N LEU A 169 -17.06 -2.80 16.35
CA LEU A 169 -16.33 -2.73 15.08
C LEU A 169 -15.42 -1.51 15.03
N CYS A 170 -15.91 -0.34 15.46
CA CYS A 170 -15.11 0.89 15.56
C CYS A 170 -13.93 0.72 16.53
N ALA A 171 -14.18 0.24 17.75
CA ALA A 171 -13.13 0.08 18.76
C ALA A 171 -12.07 -0.94 18.31
N SER A 172 -12.49 -2.10 17.81
CA SER A 172 -11.60 -3.16 17.33
C SER A 172 -10.81 -2.70 16.10
N SER A 173 -11.45 -2.05 15.11
CA SER A 173 -10.77 -1.52 13.93
C SER A 173 -9.68 -0.51 14.28
N MET A 174 -9.98 0.48 15.13
CA MET A 174 -9.02 1.49 15.56
C MET A 174 -7.84 0.89 16.34
N LEU A 175 -8.13 -0.03 17.28
CA LEU A 175 -7.09 -0.74 18.04
C LEU A 175 -6.20 -1.58 17.13
N THR A 176 -6.81 -2.34 16.21
CA THR A 176 -6.08 -3.17 15.25
C THR A 176 -5.21 -2.31 14.36
N ALA A 177 -5.76 -1.26 13.74
CA ALA A 177 -4.99 -0.39 12.86
C ALA A 177 -3.81 0.27 13.59
N SER A 178 -4.03 0.79 14.80
CA SER A 178 -2.99 1.41 15.62
C SER A 178 -1.91 0.41 16.05
N LEU A 179 -2.31 -0.75 16.58
CA LEU A 179 -1.36 -1.74 17.08
C LEU A 179 -0.61 -2.44 15.95
N ALA A 180 -1.28 -2.79 14.85
CA ALA A 180 -0.63 -3.38 13.68
C ALA A 180 0.40 -2.41 13.10
N SER A 181 0.02 -1.15 12.87
CA SER A 181 0.94 -0.13 12.34
C SER A 181 2.09 0.21 13.29
N LEU A 182 1.89 0.07 14.62
CA LEU A 182 2.96 0.23 15.60
C LEU A 182 3.96 -0.94 15.52
N VAL A 183 3.46 -2.18 15.58
CA VAL A 183 4.26 -3.40 15.54
C VAL A 183 5.06 -3.45 14.23
N LEU A 184 4.39 -3.24 13.11
CA LEU A 184 4.99 -3.28 11.80
C LEU A 184 5.89 -2.08 11.57
N GLY A 185 5.51 -0.88 11.99
CA GLY A 185 6.40 0.29 11.94
C GLY A 185 7.73 0.05 12.66
N VAL A 186 7.69 -0.48 13.88
CA VAL A 186 8.90 -0.84 14.65
C VAL A 186 9.71 -1.94 13.95
N LEU A 187 9.03 -2.99 13.45
CA LEU A 187 9.67 -4.05 12.67
C LEU A 187 10.41 -3.48 11.45
N MET A 188 9.75 -2.61 10.68
CA MET A 188 10.31 -1.99 9.48
C MET A 188 11.54 -1.14 9.80
N ILE A 189 11.48 -0.35 10.87
CA ILE A 189 12.64 0.41 11.36
C ILE A 189 13.79 -0.54 11.70
N CYS A 190 13.53 -1.62 12.43
CA CYS A 190 14.55 -2.62 12.77
C CYS A 190 15.17 -3.23 11.52
N VAL A 191 14.36 -3.63 10.53
CA VAL A 191 14.83 -4.20 9.27
C VAL A 191 15.70 -3.21 8.50
N VAL A 192 15.28 -1.96 8.34
CA VAL A 192 16.05 -0.92 7.63
C VAL A 192 17.39 -0.66 8.32
N LEU A 193 17.39 -0.53 9.65
CA LEU A 193 18.63 -0.29 10.42
C LEU A 193 19.59 -1.48 10.40
N CYS A 194 19.07 -2.71 10.48
CA CYS A 194 19.87 -3.92 10.36
C CYS A 194 20.46 -4.09 8.96
N SER A 195 19.67 -3.87 7.90
CA SER A 195 20.14 -3.91 6.51
C SER A 195 21.29 -2.93 6.29
N LYS A 196 21.16 -1.69 6.80
CA LYS A 196 22.24 -0.69 6.75
C LYS A 196 23.52 -1.16 7.47
N LYS A 197 23.40 -1.77 8.65
CA LYS A 197 24.56 -2.30 9.39
C LYS A 197 25.25 -3.46 8.66
N LEU A 198 24.49 -4.25 7.90
CA LEU A 198 24.99 -5.38 7.12
C LEU A 198 25.46 -4.99 5.71
N GLY A 199 25.34 -3.71 5.31
CA GLY A 199 25.68 -3.25 3.97
C GLY A 199 24.72 -3.78 2.88
N ILE A 200 23.55 -4.27 3.27
CA ILE A 200 22.50 -4.72 2.36
C ILE A 200 21.58 -3.55 2.07
N ASN A 201 21.17 -3.35 0.81
CA ASN A 201 20.18 -2.33 0.49
C ASN A 201 18.87 -2.64 1.27
N PRO A 202 18.40 -1.72 2.14
CA PRO A 202 17.20 -1.93 2.93
C PRO A 202 15.95 -2.23 2.08
N ASP A 203 15.82 -1.69 0.87
CA ASP A 203 14.65 -1.93 0.00
C ASP A 203 14.48 -3.40 -0.38
N ASN A 204 15.59 -4.12 -0.53
CA ASN A 204 15.61 -5.53 -0.92
C ASN A 204 15.14 -6.48 0.20
N VAL A 205 15.11 -6.00 1.44
CA VAL A 205 14.75 -6.81 2.63
C VAL A 205 13.48 -6.28 3.27
N ALA A 206 13.35 -4.96 3.40
CA ALA A 206 12.22 -4.28 3.99
C ALA A 206 10.93 -4.58 3.23
N THR A 207 10.91 -4.39 1.92
CA THR A 207 9.70 -4.55 1.11
C THR A 207 9.10 -5.96 1.19
N PRO A 208 9.88 -7.06 1.01
CA PRO A 208 9.35 -8.41 1.20
C PRO A 208 8.87 -8.71 2.62
N VAL A 209 9.58 -8.23 3.64
CA VAL A 209 9.24 -8.47 5.05
C VAL A 209 7.97 -7.72 5.44
N ALA A 210 7.83 -6.46 4.99
CA ALA A 210 6.60 -5.70 5.14
C ALA A 210 5.44 -6.47 4.49
N ALA A 211 5.61 -6.83 3.21
CA ALA A 211 4.60 -7.54 2.43
C ALA A 211 4.18 -8.86 3.10
N SER A 212 5.12 -9.67 3.58
CA SER A 212 4.81 -10.98 4.17
C SER A 212 4.19 -10.89 5.56
N LEU A 213 4.80 -10.14 6.49
CA LEU A 213 4.37 -10.13 7.88
C LEU A 213 3.19 -9.20 8.13
N GLY A 214 3.03 -8.15 7.34
CA GLY A 214 2.01 -7.15 7.64
C GLY A 214 0.58 -7.67 7.48
N ASP A 215 0.29 -8.47 6.45
CA ASP A 215 -1.07 -8.98 6.24
C ASP A 215 -1.43 -9.98 7.34
N LEU A 216 -0.50 -10.89 7.61
CA LEU A 216 -0.61 -11.86 8.69
C LEU A 216 -0.80 -11.19 10.05
N THR A 217 0.03 -10.19 10.37
CA THR A 217 -0.02 -9.49 11.67
C THR A 217 -1.31 -8.70 11.81
N THR A 218 -1.71 -7.96 10.77
CA THR A 218 -2.93 -7.13 10.80
C THR A 218 -4.17 -7.99 10.98
N LEU A 219 -4.29 -9.08 10.21
CA LEU A 219 -5.43 -9.97 10.32
C LEU A 219 -5.45 -10.74 11.65
N ALA A 220 -4.31 -11.21 12.13
CA ALA A 220 -4.23 -11.88 13.43
C ALA A 220 -4.62 -10.94 14.58
N LEU A 221 -4.16 -9.68 14.54
CA LEU A 221 -4.56 -8.65 15.51
C LEU A 221 -6.03 -8.28 15.37
N LEU A 222 -6.58 -8.19 14.15
CA LEU A 222 -8.01 -7.99 13.92
C LEU A 222 -8.81 -9.08 14.61
N ALA A 223 -8.50 -10.34 14.32
CA ALA A 223 -9.23 -11.46 14.89
C ALA A 223 -9.13 -11.51 16.42
N ALA A 224 -7.93 -11.32 16.97
CA ALA A 224 -7.70 -11.36 18.41
C ALA A 224 -8.41 -10.22 19.14
N LEU A 225 -8.30 -8.98 18.64
CA LEU A 225 -8.88 -7.80 19.28
C LEU A 225 -10.39 -7.74 19.09
N SER A 226 -10.92 -8.11 17.92
CA SER A 226 -12.37 -8.26 17.72
C SER A 226 -12.94 -9.30 18.67
N LYS A 227 -12.32 -10.48 18.79
CA LYS A 227 -12.75 -11.50 19.75
C LYS A 227 -12.69 -11.00 21.19
N LEU A 228 -11.62 -10.31 21.58
CA LEU A 228 -11.46 -9.79 22.94
C LEU A 228 -12.56 -8.77 23.28
N VAL A 229 -12.80 -7.79 22.41
CA VAL A 229 -13.87 -6.79 22.62
C VAL A 229 -15.23 -7.46 22.62
N PHE A 230 -15.47 -8.44 21.73
CA PHE A 230 -16.70 -9.22 21.67
C PHE A 230 -17.00 -9.95 22.97
N MET A 231 -16.04 -10.71 23.52
CA MET A 231 -16.23 -11.41 24.80
C MET A 231 -16.56 -10.45 25.95
N VAL A 232 -15.98 -9.25 25.96
CA VAL A 232 -16.28 -8.24 26.98
C VAL A 232 -17.69 -7.67 26.82
N VAL A 233 -18.14 -7.46 25.57
CA VAL A 233 -19.51 -7.04 25.27
C VAL A 233 -20.52 -8.11 25.68
N GLU A 234 -20.25 -9.40 25.39
CA GLU A 234 -21.08 -10.53 25.85
C GLU A 234 -21.13 -10.65 27.37
N ALA A 235 -20.03 -10.35 28.06
CA ALA A 235 -19.97 -10.26 29.52
C ALA A 235 -20.75 -9.07 30.12
N LYS A 236 -21.57 -8.38 29.30
CA LYS A 236 -22.42 -7.23 29.65
C LYS A 236 -21.65 -5.97 30.06
N HIS A 237 -20.37 -5.88 29.72
CA HIS A 237 -19.57 -4.67 29.93
C HIS A 237 -19.62 -3.74 28.69
N TYR A 238 -20.84 -3.35 28.29
CA TYR A 238 -21.10 -2.56 27.07
C TYR A 238 -20.40 -1.20 27.03
N TRP A 239 -19.98 -0.66 28.18
CA TRP A 239 -19.32 0.64 28.31
C TRP A 239 -17.85 0.61 27.86
N LEU A 240 -17.21 -0.57 27.78
CA LEU A 240 -15.79 -0.65 27.47
C LEU A 240 -15.48 -0.25 26.02
N ALA A 241 -16.25 -0.74 25.04
CA ALA A 241 -16.00 -0.42 23.63
C ALA A 241 -16.14 1.09 23.32
N PRO A 242 -17.20 1.79 23.78
CA PRO A 242 -17.28 3.25 23.68
C PRO A 242 -16.15 3.98 24.38
N LEU A 243 -15.74 3.52 25.57
CA LEU A 243 -14.63 4.13 26.30
C LEU A 243 -13.31 4.00 25.54
N LEU A 244 -13.00 2.80 25.02
CA LEU A 244 -11.82 2.55 24.19
C LEU A 244 -11.85 3.39 22.91
N MET A 245 -12.99 3.45 22.23
CA MET A 245 -13.16 4.30 21.05
C MET A 245 -12.92 5.78 21.39
N ALA A 246 -13.51 6.28 22.47
CA ALA A 246 -13.36 7.67 22.90
C ALA A 246 -11.90 8.01 23.25
N THR A 247 -11.19 7.14 23.98
CA THR A 247 -9.78 7.37 24.32
C THR A 247 -8.90 7.39 23.09
N LEU A 248 -9.13 6.51 22.12
CA LEU A 248 -8.39 6.48 20.86
C LEU A 248 -8.67 7.72 20.00
N ILE A 249 -9.93 8.18 19.91
CA ILE A 249 -10.28 9.42 19.21
C ILE A 249 -9.58 10.63 19.85
N LEU A 250 -9.51 10.69 21.18
CA LEU A 250 -8.84 11.77 21.90
C LEU A 250 -7.31 11.78 21.68
N LEU A 251 -6.70 10.64 21.32
CA LEU A 251 -5.28 10.57 20.98
C LEU A 251 -4.96 11.10 19.57
N ILE A 252 -5.93 11.11 18.65
CA ILE A 252 -5.74 11.59 17.27
C ILE A 252 -5.18 13.02 17.22
N PRO A 253 -5.78 14.04 17.87
CA PRO A 253 -5.25 15.41 17.80
C PRO A 253 -3.85 15.52 18.42
N VAL A 254 -3.52 14.70 19.42
CA VAL A 254 -2.18 14.65 20.01
C VAL A 254 -1.16 14.15 18.98
N PHE A 255 -1.45 13.05 18.30
CA PHE A 255 -0.54 12.53 17.27
C PHE A 255 -0.43 13.47 16.06
N ILE A 256 -1.54 14.07 15.60
CA ILE A 256 -1.50 15.07 14.52
C ILE A 256 -0.64 16.27 14.92
N TYR A 257 -0.81 16.81 16.13
CA TYR A 257 -0.02 17.93 16.62
C TYR A 257 1.48 17.58 16.70
N LEU A 258 1.81 16.41 17.23
CA LEU A 258 3.19 15.94 17.33
C LEU A 258 3.82 15.67 15.95
N ALA A 259 3.06 15.16 14.99
CA ALA A 259 3.50 14.99 13.59
C ALA A 259 3.71 16.35 12.91
N TYR A 260 2.77 17.28 13.06
CA TYR A 260 2.86 18.62 12.48
C TYR A 260 4.12 19.38 12.96
N LYS A 261 4.48 19.25 14.23
CA LYS A 261 5.68 19.88 14.80
C LYS A 261 6.99 19.27 14.27
N ASN A 262 6.94 18.09 13.64
CA ASN A 262 8.12 17.39 13.16
C ASN A 262 8.43 17.77 11.70
N GLU A 263 9.58 18.41 11.50
CA GLU A 263 10.05 18.92 10.19
C GLU A 263 10.05 17.86 9.09
N TYR A 264 10.28 16.59 9.42
CA TYR A 264 10.39 15.50 8.43
C TYR A 264 9.05 14.99 7.89
N VAL A 265 7.94 15.28 8.58
CA VAL A 265 6.62 14.71 8.24
C VAL A 265 5.50 15.74 8.17
N SER A 266 5.75 16.99 8.55
CA SER A 266 4.78 18.09 8.58
C SER A 266 4.02 18.27 7.25
N GLU A 267 4.69 18.18 6.11
CA GLU A 267 4.08 18.28 4.78
C GLU A 267 3.07 17.15 4.51
N VAL A 268 3.42 15.93 4.93
CA VAL A 268 2.62 14.73 4.70
C VAL A 268 1.32 14.76 5.50
N VAL A 269 1.32 15.45 6.65
CA VAL A 269 0.10 15.68 7.44
C VAL A 269 -0.97 16.42 6.61
N TYR A 270 -0.59 17.20 5.60
CA TYR A 270 -1.55 17.91 4.74
C TYR A 270 -1.95 17.11 3.51
N THR A 271 -1.00 16.49 2.83
CA THR A 271 -1.21 15.88 1.51
C THR A 271 -1.55 14.38 1.55
N GLY A 272 -1.22 13.69 2.66
CA GLY A 272 -1.29 12.23 2.73
C GLY A 272 -2.68 11.61 2.88
N TRP A 273 -3.72 12.39 3.19
CA TRP A 273 -5.05 11.84 3.54
C TRP A 273 -5.82 11.30 2.34
N THR A 274 -5.86 12.08 1.26
CA THR A 274 -6.67 11.77 0.06
C THR A 274 -6.41 10.36 -0.49
N PRO A 275 -5.16 9.95 -0.80
CA PRO A 275 -4.92 8.62 -1.35
C PRO A 275 -5.26 7.51 -0.36
N ILE A 276 -5.02 7.70 0.94
CA ILE A 276 -5.23 6.66 1.94
C ILE A 276 -6.73 6.44 2.19
N ILE A 277 -7.51 7.52 2.34
CA ILE A 277 -8.96 7.43 2.58
C ILE A 277 -9.67 6.89 1.34
N ALA A 278 -9.28 7.34 0.15
CA ALA A 278 -9.88 6.84 -1.09
C ALA A 278 -9.54 5.37 -1.35
N ALA A 279 -8.28 4.97 -1.12
CA ALA A 279 -7.87 3.57 -1.17
C ALA A 279 -8.67 2.70 -0.18
N MET A 280 -8.79 3.15 1.08
CA MET A 280 -9.59 2.45 2.10
C MET A 280 -11.04 2.24 1.64
N ALA A 281 -11.68 3.28 1.09
CA ALA A 281 -13.05 3.18 0.60
C ALA A 281 -13.19 2.15 -0.54
N ILE A 282 -12.25 2.12 -1.49
CA ILE A 282 -12.23 1.13 -2.58
C ILE A 282 -12.02 -0.29 -2.03
N SER A 283 -11.08 -0.49 -1.12
CA SER A 283 -10.84 -1.79 -0.49
C SER A 283 -12.04 -2.27 0.32
N CYS A 284 -12.79 -1.39 0.99
CA CYS A 284 -14.06 -1.74 1.65
C CYS A 284 -15.11 -2.27 0.67
N VAL A 285 -15.17 -1.76 -0.58
CA VAL A 285 -16.05 -2.34 -1.60
C VAL A 285 -15.63 -3.79 -1.90
N GLY A 286 -14.32 -4.05 -2.00
CA GLY A 286 -13.80 -5.41 -2.12
C GLY A 286 -14.18 -6.29 -0.92
N GLY A 287 -14.10 -5.74 0.28
CA GLY A 287 -14.55 -6.41 1.51
C GLY A 287 -16.04 -6.72 1.52
N LEU A 288 -16.90 -5.87 0.96
CA LEU A 288 -18.33 -6.15 0.82
C LEU A 288 -18.56 -7.36 -0.08
N VAL A 289 -17.80 -7.50 -1.17
CA VAL A 289 -17.87 -8.69 -2.04
C VAL A 289 -17.42 -9.94 -1.27
N LEU A 290 -16.39 -9.83 -0.43
CA LEU A 290 -15.94 -10.93 0.43
C LEU A 290 -17.04 -11.34 1.42
N ASP A 291 -17.63 -10.38 2.14
CA ASP A 291 -18.71 -10.61 3.10
C ASP A 291 -19.91 -11.32 2.45
N MET A 292 -20.38 -10.81 1.31
CA MET A 292 -21.50 -11.41 0.57
C MET A 292 -21.22 -12.84 0.11
N THR A 293 -19.97 -13.14 -0.25
CA THR A 293 -19.61 -14.46 -0.78
C THR A 293 -19.36 -15.47 0.34
N VAL A 294 -18.59 -15.09 1.38
CA VAL A 294 -18.29 -15.95 2.54
C VAL A 294 -19.54 -16.20 3.39
N SER A 295 -20.49 -15.27 3.42
CA SER A 295 -21.79 -15.48 4.10
C SER A 295 -22.63 -16.60 3.47
N ASP A 296 -22.39 -16.96 2.20
CA ASP A 296 -22.99 -18.16 1.61
C ASP A 296 -22.12 -19.36 1.92
N LYS A 297 -22.69 -20.34 2.65
CA LYS A 297 -22.03 -21.59 3.04
C LYS A 297 -21.36 -22.34 1.89
N LYS A 298 -21.81 -22.11 0.66
CA LYS A 298 -21.26 -22.73 -0.55
C LYS A 298 -19.86 -22.23 -0.92
N TYR A 299 -19.40 -21.12 -0.35
CA TYR A 299 -18.16 -20.45 -0.79
C TYR A 299 -17.20 -20.13 0.36
N HIS A 300 -17.30 -20.80 1.52
CA HIS A 300 -16.40 -20.60 2.67
C HIS A 300 -14.91 -20.79 2.33
N GLY A 301 -14.59 -21.67 1.38
CA GLY A 301 -13.20 -21.88 0.94
C GLY A 301 -12.59 -20.68 0.23
N MET A 302 -13.37 -19.65 -0.14
CA MET A 302 -12.87 -18.40 -0.72
C MET A 302 -11.93 -17.64 0.24
N ALA A 303 -12.20 -17.70 1.54
CA ALA A 303 -11.50 -16.92 2.57
C ALA A 303 -9.98 -17.14 2.54
N VAL A 304 -9.51 -18.38 2.39
CA VAL A 304 -8.07 -18.69 2.35
C VAL A 304 -7.36 -18.08 1.14
N PHE A 305 -8.07 -17.93 0.02
CA PHE A 305 -7.50 -17.46 -1.24
C PHE A 305 -7.57 -15.93 -1.42
N GLN A 306 -8.43 -15.24 -0.66
CA GLN A 306 -8.58 -13.79 -0.78
C GLN A 306 -7.30 -13.03 -0.45
N PRO A 307 -6.60 -13.26 0.68
CA PRO A 307 -5.35 -12.57 0.95
C PRO A 307 -4.27 -12.89 -0.08
N VAL A 308 -4.25 -14.11 -0.62
CA VAL A 308 -3.28 -14.53 -1.64
C VAL A 308 -3.49 -13.79 -2.95
N ILE A 309 -4.72 -13.76 -3.47
CA ILE A 309 -5.01 -13.15 -4.77
C ILE A 309 -4.81 -11.62 -4.72
N ASN A 310 -5.25 -10.99 -3.63
CA ASN A 310 -5.11 -9.56 -3.43
C ASN A 310 -3.65 -9.17 -3.14
N GLY A 311 -3.01 -9.87 -2.20
CA GLY A 311 -1.63 -9.59 -1.79
C GLY A 311 -0.63 -9.80 -2.93
N VAL A 312 -0.75 -10.88 -3.71
CA VAL A 312 0.10 -11.10 -4.89
C VAL A 312 -0.09 -9.99 -5.93
N GLY A 313 -1.33 -9.65 -6.28
CA GLY A 313 -1.62 -8.61 -7.26
C GLY A 313 -1.13 -7.24 -6.82
N GLY A 314 -1.42 -6.86 -5.57
CA GLY A 314 -0.99 -5.61 -4.93
C GLY A 314 0.53 -5.47 -4.88
N ASN A 315 1.24 -6.52 -4.47
CA ASN A 315 2.70 -6.50 -4.38
C ASN A 315 3.36 -6.34 -5.77
N LEU A 316 2.88 -7.07 -6.79
CA LEU A 316 3.44 -6.97 -8.15
C LEU A 316 3.20 -5.59 -8.76
N VAL A 317 2.00 -5.03 -8.59
CA VAL A 317 1.70 -3.69 -9.13
C VAL A 317 2.45 -2.59 -8.38
N ALA A 318 2.68 -2.73 -7.06
CA ALA A 318 3.50 -1.81 -6.28
C ALA A 318 4.96 -1.79 -6.76
N VAL A 319 5.54 -2.96 -7.05
CA VAL A 319 6.89 -3.06 -7.66
C VAL A 319 6.94 -2.34 -9.01
N GLN A 320 5.91 -2.51 -9.85
CA GLN A 320 5.83 -1.81 -11.13
C GLN A 320 5.71 -0.29 -10.94
N ALA A 321 4.87 0.17 -10.02
CA ALA A 321 4.63 1.59 -9.74
C ALA A 321 5.92 2.26 -9.25
N SER A 322 6.60 1.66 -8.27
CA SER A 322 7.85 2.18 -7.72
C SER A 322 8.96 2.25 -8.77
N ARG A 323 9.13 1.23 -9.61
CA ARG A 323 10.15 1.26 -10.69
C ARG A 323 9.82 2.29 -11.76
N LEU A 324 8.54 2.49 -12.08
CA LEU A 324 8.11 3.50 -13.03
C LEU A 324 8.32 4.92 -12.48
N SER A 325 7.95 5.15 -11.21
CA SER A 325 8.17 6.42 -10.51
C SER A 325 9.65 6.76 -10.41
N THR A 326 10.49 5.82 -9.95
CA THR A 326 11.95 5.98 -9.87
C THR A 326 12.54 6.34 -11.23
N GLY A 327 12.07 5.68 -12.30
CA GLY A 327 12.51 5.97 -13.65
C GLY A 327 12.03 7.32 -14.20
N LEU A 328 11.00 7.93 -13.65
CA LEU A 328 10.57 9.29 -14.01
C LEU A 328 11.38 10.32 -13.23
N HIS A 329 11.54 10.14 -11.91
CA HIS A 329 12.38 10.96 -11.04
C HIS A 329 13.84 11.07 -11.53
N SER A 330 14.37 10.01 -12.14
CA SER A 330 15.73 10.03 -12.69
C SER A 330 15.88 10.75 -14.04
N ARG A 331 14.78 11.03 -14.75
CA ARG A 331 14.78 11.49 -16.16
C ARG A 331 14.06 12.80 -16.39
N ALA A 332 13.23 13.26 -15.47
CA ALA A 332 12.51 14.52 -15.58
C ALA A 332 12.21 15.12 -14.20
N SER A 333 11.92 16.42 -14.19
CA SER A 333 11.30 17.07 -13.04
C SER A 333 9.79 16.82 -13.04
N ILE A 334 9.21 16.74 -11.84
CA ILE A 334 7.77 16.60 -11.62
C ILE A 334 7.00 17.62 -12.47
N GLY A 335 5.92 17.19 -13.13
CA GLY A 335 5.11 18.02 -14.04
C GLY A 335 5.60 18.08 -15.49
N SER A 336 6.84 17.70 -15.78
CA SER A 336 7.37 17.60 -17.14
C SER A 336 7.58 16.14 -17.54
N LEU A 337 7.05 15.74 -18.70
CA LEU A 337 7.28 14.40 -19.26
C LEU A 337 8.58 14.43 -20.09
N PRO A 338 9.49 13.45 -19.94
CA PRO A 338 10.64 13.31 -20.83
C PRO A 338 10.21 13.32 -22.31
N ALA A 339 10.97 13.97 -23.19
CA ALA A 339 10.65 14.07 -24.62
C ALA A 339 10.50 12.68 -25.30
N ASP A 340 11.19 11.67 -24.78
CA ASP A 340 11.14 10.27 -25.25
C ASP A 340 10.03 9.44 -24.59
N THR A 341 9.12 10.06 -23.82
CA THR A 341 8.04 9.30 -23.17
C THR A 341 7.03 8.85 -24.22
N PRO A 342 6.87 7.54 -24.45
CA PRO A 342 5.95 7.07 -25.47
C PRO A 342 4.53 7.53 -25.11
N HIS A 343 3.80 8.06 -26.09
CA HIS A 343 2.40 8.47 -25.91
C HIS A 343 1.63 7.42 -25.11
N ILE A 344 0.85 7.91 -24.13
CA ILE A 344 -0.02 7.12 -23.25
C ILE A 344 -0.81 6.16 -24.13
N CYS A 345 -0.52 4.87 -23.99
CA CYS A 345 -1.13 3.85 -24.83
C CYS A 345 -2.43 3.40 -24.20
N PHE A 346 -3.55 3.67 -24.87
CA PHE A 346 -4.88 3.27 -24.42
C PHE A 346 -5.20 1.79 -24.70
N ASN A 347 -4.33 1.06 -25.41
CA ASN A 347 -4.52 -0.35 -25.73
C ASN A 347 -3.62 -1.27 -24.88
N PRO A 348 -4.19 -2.15 -24.03
CA PRO A 348 -3.43 -3.08 -23.18
C PRO A 348 -2.49 -4.00 -23.95
N LEU A 349 -2.94 -4.57 -25.07
CA LEU A 349 -2.14 -5.51 -25.88
C LEU A 349 -0.92 -4.81 -26.48
N THR A 350 -1.10 -3.57 -26.94
CA THR A 350 0.00 -2.75 -27.45
C THR A 350 0.97 -2.36 -26.33
N PHE A 351 0.47 -2.10 -25.10
CA PHE A 351 1.32 -1.85 -23.94
C PHE A 351 2.24 -3.04 -23.67
N PHE A 352 1.73 -4.26 -23.50
CA PHE A 352 2.57 -5.42 -23.17
C PHE A 352 3.54 -5.82 -24.31
N CYS A 353 3.20 -5.56 -25.58
CA CYS A 353 4.03 -5.91 -26.73
C CYS A 353 5.15 -4.90 -27.06
N ARG A 354 5.18 -3.72 -26.43
CA ARG A 354 6.24 -2.71 -26.66
C ARG A 354 7.61 -3.16 -26.14
N LYS A 355 8.67 -2.72 -26.80
CA LYS A 355 10.08 -3.01 -26.45
C LYS A 355 10.69 -2.06 -25.41
N ASN A 356 9.88 -1.23 -24.73
CA ASN A 356 10.37 -0.30 -23.70
C ASN A 356 10.65 -1.04 -22.37
N MET A 357 11.39 -0.39 -21.46
CA MET A 357 11.74 -0.96 -20.15
C MET A 357 10.50 -1.24 -19.27
N THR A 358 9.49 -0.36 -19.34
CA THR A 358 8.25 -0.49 -18.58
C THR A 358 7.46 -1.74 -18.95
N SER A 359 7.27 -2.00 -20.24
CA SER A 359 6.57 -3.21 -20.72
C SER A 359 7.41 -4.46 -20.61
N LYS A 360 8.75 -4.34 -20.65
CA LYS A 360 9.66 -5.46 -20.32
C LYS A 360 9.47 -5.89 -18.87
N THR A 361 9.41 -4.95 -17.93
CA THR A 361 9.15 -5.23 -16.52
C THR A 361 7.77 -5.84 -16.33
N ALA A 362 6.73 -5.23 -16.89
CA ALA A 362 5.36 -5.71 -16.76
C ALA A 362 5.22 -7.17 -17.26
N ARG A 363 5.89 -7.54 -18.36
CA ARG A 363 5.92 -8.93 -18.85
C ARG A 363 6.62 -9.90 -17.91
N VAL A 364 7.73 -9.49 -17.29
CA VAL A 364 8.43 -10.32 -16.30
C VAL A 364 7.54 -10.56 -15.08
N LEU A 365 6.88 -9.52 -14.57
CA LEU A 365 5.94 -9.63 -13.44
C LEU A 365 4.74 -10.52 -13.79
N LEU A 366 4.15 -10.34 -14.98
CA LEU A 366 3.04 -11.16 -15.46
C LEU A 366 3.44 -12.64 -15.61
N ALA A 367 4.67 -12.92 -16.06
CA ALA A 367 5.19 -14.28 -16.19
C ALA A 367 5.40 -14.98 -14.83
N MET A 368 5.53 -14.23 -13.73
CA MET A 368 5.66 -14.79 -12.37
C MET A 368 4.32 -15.18 -11.73
N VAL A 369 3.20 -14.66 -12.24
CA VAL A 369 1.86 -14.86 -11.65
C VAL A 369 1.54 -16.35 -11.58
N ILE A 370 1.55 -17.04 -12.72
CA ILE A 370 1.21 -18.46 -12.79
C ILE A 370 2.09 -19.34 -11.89
N PRO A 371 3.44 -19.33 -11.99
CA PRO A 371 4.27 -20.17 -11.14
C PRO A 371 4.12 -19.81 -9.65
N GLY A 372 3.97 -18.52 -9.31
CA GLY A 372 3.72 -18.07 -7.94
C GLY A 372 2.42 -18.63 -7.37
N HIS A 373 1.30 -18.40 -8.05
CA HIS A 373 0.00 -18.88 -7.61
C HIS A 373 -0.05 -20.40 -7.52
N LEU A 374 0.58 -21.14 -8.43
CA LEU A 374 0.68 -22.60 -8.30
C LEU A 374 1.38 -23.01 -7.01
N ILE A 375 2.51 -22.39 -6.67
CA ILE A 375 3.22 -22.64 -5.40
C ILE A 375 2.29 -22.37 -4.21
N PHE A 376 1.58 -21.24 -4.22
CA PHE A 376 0.70 -20.85 -3.10
C PHE A 376 -0.53 -21.75 -2.97
N ILE A 377 -1.19 -22.10 -4.07
CA ILE A 377 -2.33 -23.05 -4.07
C ILE A 377 -1.90 -24.42 -3.54
N TYR A 378 -0.79 -24.97 -4.04
CA TYR A 378 -0.32 -26.28 -3.57
C TYR A 378 0.20 -26.24 -2.13
N SER A 379 0.70 -25.09 -1.66
CA SER A 379 1.03 -24.89 -0.25
C SER A 379 -0.23 -24.94 0.62
N ILE A 380 -1.30 -24.24 0.22
CA ILE A 380 -2.61 -24.30 0.89
C ILE A 380 -3.14 -25.75 0.92
N LYS A 381 -3.05 -26.46 -0.22
CA LYS A 381 -3.41 -27.88 -0.32
C LYS A 381 -2.66 -28.74 0.69
N PHE A 382 -1.35 -28.56 0.77
CA PHE A 382 -0.47 -29.34 1.65
C PHE A 382 -0.79 -29.09 3.12
N MET A 383 -1.14 -27.85 3.46
CA MET A 383 -1.53 -27.46 4.82
C MET A 383 -2.96 -27.85 5.20
N LYS A 384 -3.71 -28.49 4.29
CA LYS A 384 -5.13 -28.87 4.47
C LYS A 384 -6.02 -27.68 4.88
N ALA A 385 -5.69 -26.50 4.37
CA ALA A 385 -6.47 -25.28 4.57
C ALA A 385 -7.36 -25.01 3.36
N GLY A 386 -8.47 -24.29 3.58
CA GLY A 386 -9.51 -24.09 2.58
C GLY A 386 -10.39 -25.32 2.46
N HIS A 387 -11.67 -25.17 2.81
CA HIS A 387 -12.72 -26.17 2.67
C HIS A 387 -13.07 -26.49 1.20
N THR A 388 -12.08 -26.45 0.31
CA THR A 388 -12.20 -26.55 -1.15
C THR A 388 -11.36 -27.68 -1.71
N SER A 389 -11.96 -28.49 -2.57
CA SER A 389 -11.21 -29.46 -3.37
C SER A 389 -10.42 -28.75 -4.45
N ILE A 390 -9.09 -28.77 -4.35
CA ILE A 390 -8.20 -28.21 -5.39
C ILE A 390 -8.19 -29.17 -6.59
N THR A 391 -9.16 -28.97 -7.49
CA THR A 391 -9.33 -29.66 -8.77
C THR A 391 -8.55 -28.95 -9.89
N MET A 392 -8.42 -29.63 -11.04
CA MET A 392 -7.77 -29.04 -12.20
C MET A 392 -8.55 -27.83 -12.76
N ASN A 393 -9.88 -27.87 -12.69
CA ASN A 393 -10.73 -26.76 -13.13
C ASN A 393 -10.58 -25.55 -12.20
N PHE A 394 -10.57 -25.77 -10.87
CA PHE A 394 -10.29 -24.72 -9.90
C PHE A 394 -8.97 -24.04 -10.22
N VAL A 395 -7.89 -24.81 -10.37
CA VAL A 395 -6.55 -24.27 -10.67
C VAL A 395 -6.55 -23.49 -11.98
N ALA A 396 -7.20 -23.99 -13.04
CA ALA A 396 -7.23 -23.31 -14.33
C ALA A 396 -7.99 -21.97 -14.27
N ILE A 397 -9.19 -21.95 -13.68
CA ILE A 397 -10.04 -20.75 -13.60
C ILE A 397 -9.44 -19.73 -12.62
N TYR A 398 -8.94 -20.18 -11.46
CA TYR A 398 -8.25 -19.33 -10.49
C TYR A 398 -7.01 -18.67 -11.09
N CYS A 399 -6.16 -19.44 -11.78
CA CYS A 399 -4.97 -18.88 -12.43
C CYS A 399 -5.33 -17.90 -13.55
N ALA A 400 -6.41 -18.14 -14.30
CA ALA A 400 -6.91 -17.20 -15.30
C ALA A 400 -7.39 -15.88 -14.67
N ALA A 401 -8.11 -15.97 -13.55
CA ALA A 401 -8.56 -14.81 -12.78
C ALA A 401 -7.38 -14.00 -12.22
N ALA A 402 -6.40 -14.66 -11.60
CA ALA A 402 -5.20 -14.01 -11.08
C ALA A 402 -4.38 -13.33 -12.19
N LEU A 403 -4.23 -13.98 -13.34
CA LEU A 403 -3.56 -13.41 -14.51
C LEU A 403 -4.30 -12.17 -15.04
N LEU A 404 -5.63 -12.25 -15.13
CA LEU A 404 -6.48 -11.13 -15.56
C LEU A 404 -6.36 -9.94 -14.61
N GLN A 405 -6.44 -10.19 -13.29
CA GLN A 405 -6.28 -9.15 -12.26
C GLN A 405 -4.95 -8.42 -12.42
N VAL A 406 -3.83 -9.15 -12.43
CA VAL A 406 -2.49 -8.55 -12.53
C VAL A 406 -2.31 -7.82 -13.86
N MET A 407 -2.83 -8.36 -14.96
CA MET A 407 -2.78 -7.71 -16.27
C MET A 407 -3.48 -6.34 -16.25
N VAL A 408 -4.68 -6.27 -15.67
CA VAL A 408 -5.45 -5.02 -15.53
C VAL A 408 -4.71 -4.04 -14.62
N LEU A 409 -4.21 -4.49 -13.48
CA LEU A 409 -3.47 -3.65 -12.54
C LEU A 409 -2.19 -3.06 -13.15
N LEU A 410 -1.38 -3.85 -13.85
CA LEU A 410 -0.16 -3.37 -14.50
C LEU A 410 -0.46 -2.36 -15.61
N PHE A 411 -1.56 -2.54 -16.35
CA PHE A 411 -2.00 -1.58 -17.36
C PHE A 411 -2.42 -0.26 -16.73
N ILE A 412 -3.26 -0.31 -15.69
CA ILE A 412 -3.73 0.88 -14.96
C ILE A 412 -2.57 1.59 -14.29
N CYS A 413 -1.61 0.86 -13.71
CA CYS A 413 -0.39 1.41 -13.13
C CYS A 413 0.38 2.29 -14.11
N ASN A 414 0.59 1.80 -15.34
CA ASN A 414 1.26 2.59 -16.36
C ASN A 414 0.50 3.89 -16.68
N PHE A 415 -0.83 3.84 -16.77
CA PHE A 415 -1.63 5.03 -17.01
C PHE A 415 -1.58 6.01 -15.83
N LEU A 416 -1.85 5.51 -14.62
CA LEU A 416 -2.00 6.29 -13.40
C LEU A 416 -0.72 7.04 -13.04
N VAL A 417 0.43 6.36 -13.08
CA VAL A 417 1.73 6.97 -12.73
C VAL A 417 2.09 8.13 -13.67
N HIS A 418 1.92 7.97 -14.99
CA HIS A 418 2.20 9.05 -15.93
C HIS A 418 1.18 10.19 -15.81
N TRP A 419 -0.08 9.88 -15.51
CA TRP A 419 -1.12 10.89 -15.29
C TRP A 419 -0.84 11.73 -14.04
N MET A 420 -0.51 11.09 -12.91
CA MET A 420 -0.12 11.76 -11.67
C MET A 420 1.13 12.61 -11.86
N TRP A 421 2.15 12.07 -12.54
CA TRP A 421 3.37 12.80 -12.85
C TRP A 421 3.09 14.09 -13.63
N LYS A 422 2.16 14.03 -14.60
CA LYS A 422 1.75 15.20 -15.38
C LYS A 422 0.96 16.23 -14.56
N MET A 423 0.22 15.79 -13.54
CA MET A 423 -0.52 16.68 -12.64
C MET A 423 0.35 17.30 -11.55
N GLY A 424 1.61 16.89 -11.44
CA GLY A 424 2.54 17.39 -10.43
C GLY A 424 2.50 16.60 -9.12
N ASP A 425 1.77 15.48 -9.07
CA ASP A 425 1.70 14.60 -7.91
C ASP A 425 2.81 13.55 -7.97
N ASP A 426 3.46 13.27 -6.83
CA ASP A 426 4.49 12.24 -6.72
C ASP A 426 3.86 10.83 -6.70
N PRO A 427 4.02 10.02 -7.76
CA PRO A 427 3.37 8.72 -7.86
C PRO A 427 3.74 7.76 -6.73
N ASP A 428 4.88 7.93 -6.07
CA ASP A 428 5.28 7.10 -4.92
C ASP A 428 4.39 7.33 -3.69
N ASN A 429 3.79 8.52 -3.54
CA ASN A 429 2.88 8.84 -2.44
C ASN A 429 1.41 8.54 -2.76
N PHE A 430 1.02 8.56 -4.03
CA PHE A 430 -0.39 8.47 -4.43
C PHE A 430 -0.75 7.23 -5.24
N ALA A 431 0.10 6.74 -6.14
CA ALA A 431 -0.28 5.67 -7.08
C ALA A 431 -0.42 4.30 -6.39
N ILE A 432 0.52 3.96 -5.51
CA ILE A 432 0.52 2.66 -4.81
C ILE A 432 -0.79 2.45 -4.04
N PRO A 433 -1.27 3.39 -3.21
CA PRO A 433 -2.57 3.27 -2.55
C PRO A 433 -3.76 2.96 -3.44
N TYR A 434 -3.88 3.64 -4.58
CA TYR A 434 -4.99 3.37 -5.49
C TYR A 434 -4.86 2.01 -6.17
N LEU A 435 -3.64 1.62 -6.53
CA LEU A 435 -3.39 0.37 -7.25
C LEU A 435 -3.58 -0.85 -6.36
N THR A 436 -3.16 -0.79 -5.10
CA THR A 436 -3.38 -1.88 -4.13
C THR A 436 -4.86 -2.02 -3.80
N ALA A 437 -5.57 -0.91 -3.56
CA ALA A 437 -7.01 -0.94 -3.29
C ALA A 437 -7.84 -1.42 -4.48
N LEU A 438 -7.47 -1.01 -5.70
CA LEU A 438 -8.07 -1.57 -6.90
C LEU A 438 -7.76 -3.07 -7.03
N GLY A 439 -6.56 -3.48 -6.62
CA GLY A 439 -6.17 -4.87 -6.53
C GLY A 439 -7.05 -5.66 -5.56
N ASP A 440 -7.41 -5.07 -4.42
CA ASP A 440 -8.31 -5.68 -3.45
C ASP A 440 -9.70 -5.91 -4.02
N LEU A 441 -10.27 -4.88 -4.66
CA LEU A 441 -11.59 -4.96 -5.27
C LEU A 441 -11.62 -5.96 -6.42
N LEU A 442 -10.69 -5.85 -7.37
CA LEU A 442 -10.62 -6.73 -8.54
C LEU A 442 -10.33 -8.17 -8.15
N GLY A 443 -9.37 -8.40 -7.26
CA GLY A 443 -8.98 -9.74 -6.81
C GLY A 443 -10.13 -10.45 -6.11
N THR A 444 -10.77 -9.79 -5.16
CA THR A 444 -11.93 -10.36 -4.45
C THR A 444 -13.10 -10.61 -5.39
N SER A 445 -13.40 -9.69 -6.31
CA SER A 445 -14.52 -9.84 -7.26
C SER A 445 -14.28 -10.96 -8.27
N LEU A 446 -13.06 -11.06 -8.82
CA LEU A 446 -12.70 -12.13 -9.75
C LEU A 446 -12.66 -13.48 -9.04
N LEU A 447 -12.20 -13.52 -7.79
CA LEU A 447 -12.23 -14.73 -6.99
C LEU A 447 -13.68 -15.18 -6.71
N ALA A 448 -14.59 -14.26 -6.38
CA ALA A 448 -16.01 -14.59 -6.21
C ALA A 448 -16.60 -15.19 -7.50
N LEU A 449 -16.24 -14.62 -8.66
CA LEU A 449 -16.65 -15.15 -9.96
C LEU A 449 -16.09 -16.54 -10.23
N VAL A 450 -14.85 -16.85 -9.79
CA VAL A 450 -14.27 -18.20 -9.89
C VAL A 450 -15.13 -19.21 -9.13
N PHE A 451 -15.46 -18.93 -7.87
CA PHE A 451 -16.29 -19.80 -7.05
C PHE A 451 -17.72 -19.96 -7.60
N TYR A 452 -18.32 -18.88 -8.07
CA TYR A 452 -19.63 -18.93 -8.74
C TYR A 452 -19.60 -19.79 -10.02
N THR A 453 -18.53 -19.66 -10.82
CA THR A 453 -18.36 -20.42 -12.07
C THR A 453 -18.15 -21.91 -11.79
N LEU A 454 -17.32 -22.25 -10.80
CA LEU A 454 -17.08 -23.64 -10.40
C LEU A 454 -18.37 -24.31 -9.91
N TYR A 455 -19.14 -23.60 -9.08
CA TYR A 455 -20.45 -24.07 -8.65
C TYR A 455 -21.41 -24.32 -9.82
N SER A 456 -21.42 -23.42 -10.80
CA SER A 456 -22.27 -23.55 -12.00
C SER A 456 -21.88 -24.72 -12.89
N ILE A 457 -20.59 -25.09 -12.93
CA ILE A 457 -20.07 -26.23 -13.71
C ILE A 457 -20.23 -27.57 -12.93
N GLY A 458 -20.67 -27.51 -11.67
CA GLY A 458 -20.88 -28.69 -10.83
C GLY A 458 -19.60 -29.23 -10.19
N ASP A 459 -18.50 -28.48 -10.26
CA ASP A 459 -17.28 -28.75 -9.50
C ASP A 459 -17.44 -28.18 -8.09
N LYS A 460 -18.33 -28.84 -7.32
CA LYS A 460 -18.72 -28.42 -5.98
C LYS A 460 -17.63 -28.76 -4.98
N ASP A 461 -17.49 -27.93 -3.95
CA ASP A 461 -16.65 -28.25 -2.80
C ASP A 461 -17.18 -29.52 -2.11
N PHE A 462 -16.46 -30.63 -2.27
CA PHE A 462 -16.83 -31.93 -1.70
C PHE A 462 -16.82 -31.96 -0.15
N ASP A 463 -16.28 -30.93 0.51
CA ASP A 463 -16.18 -30.83 1.97
C ASP A 463 -17.35 -30.08 2.62
N VAL A 464 -18.24 -29.46 1.83
CA VAL A 464 -19.50 -28.89 2.35
C VAL A 464 -20.56 -29.97 2.22
N GLY A 465 -20.62 -30.86 3.21
CA GLY A 465 -21.57 -31.96 3.25
C GLY A 465 -23.00 -31.49 2.96
N ASP A 466 -23.70 -32.25 2.11
CA ASP A 466 -25.13 -32.08 1.82
C ASP A 466 -26.00 -31.96 3.09
#